data_AF-A0A5D2MD07-F1
#
_entry.id   AF-A0A5D2MD07-F1
#
_cell.length_a   1.000
_cell.length_b   1.000
_cell.length_c   1.000
_cell.angle_alpha   90.00
_cell.angle_beta   90.00
_cell.angle_gamma   90.00
#
_symmetry.space_group_name_H-M   'P 1'
#
loop_
_entity.id
_entity.type
_entity.pdbx_description
1 polymer ?
#
loop_
_entity_poly.entity_id
_entity_poly.type
_entity_poly.pdbx_seq_one_letter_code
_entity_poly.pdbx_strand_id
1 'polypeptide(L)'
;MYIYKHVFHLILILILMAALSYSSSKPISSSYQALNYRLLLLLTLLPLTVAFFAFILQWQGGLIDPLLSSPDPFQFPGMDYPGSNSRPHRRSVSDCVDVLGQSRSPAFPYFKDWNFEFGSNLRPKICIVSSTAAGLEQILPWIFYHKVIGVSTFFLFVEGKAASPVVSKVLESIPGVEVIYRTKELEEQQAKSRIWNETWLAKFFYKPCNHELFVKQTLNMEMAIVMSRDAGMDWIIHLDTDELIHPSSARQYSVRQLLADLPEDVDMVVFPNYESCVERDDIIEPFTEVSMFKKNFDHLPIEAYLGNYRRAIRGNPNYFLTYGNGKAAARIQDHLRPHGAHRWHNYMKAPKEIKLDEAAVLHYTYTKFSDLTSRRDRCGCKPTKEDVKKCFMLEFDRAAFIIASTATEEEMLRWYRHHVVWTNKALNLKLLKRGILTRIYTPMAIIQGLRESGVFGSVLQSAQTLSKDKFLSSVESSNFSSVDKQIGVKESQATARRILDINDNFSGGSAIPPLSPPVPDDFHIGIS
;
A
#
# COMPACT_ATOMS: atom_id res chain seq x y z
N MET A 1 16.76 36.88 -2.82
CA MET A 1 17.59 38.09 -2.97
C MET A 1 18.76 38.21 -1.97
N TYR A 2 18.76 37.52 -0.81
CA TYR A 2 19.86 37.60 0.17
C TYR A 2 21.12 36.78 -0.17
N ILE A 3 21.00 35.71 -0.96
CA ILE A 3 22.14 34.85 -1.35
C ILE A 3 23.05 35.53 -2.38
N TYR A 4 22.49 36.40 -3.24
CA TYR A 4 23.22 37.05 -4.33
C TYR A 4 24.22 38.12 -3.85
N LYS A 5 23.97 38.75 -2.70
CA LYS A 5 24.87 39.78 -2.13
C LYS A 5 26.14 39.16 -1.55
N HIS A 6 26.05 37.94 -1.02
CA HIS A 6 27.20 37.21 -0.46
C HIS A 6 28.12 36.64 -1.53
N VAL A 7 27.57 36.15 -2.64
CA VAL A 7 28.37 35.65 -3.77
C VAL A 7 29.16 36.78 -4.43
N PHE A 8 28.54 37.95 -4.61
CA PHE A 8 29.23 39.12 -5.20
C PHE A 8 30.38 39.63 -4.31
N HIS A 9 30.19 39.66 -2.98
CA HIS A 9 31.27 40.02 -2.05
C HIS A 9 32.40 38.98 -2.02
N LEU A 10 32.09 37.69 -2.11
CA LEU A 10 33.11 36.65 -2.15
C LEU A 10 33.98 36.75 -3.41
N ILE A 11 33.36 37.05 -4.56
CA ILE A 11 34.06 37.27 -5.83
C ILE A 11 34.95 38.52 -5.75
N LEU A 12 34.45 39.61 -5.16
CA LEU A 12 35.22 40.84 -4.99
C LEU A 12 36.44 40.65 -4.07
N ILE A 13 36.28 39.87 -2.99
CA ILE A 13 37.38 39.53 -2.06
C ILE A 13 38.43 38.66 -2.76
N LEU A 14 38.02 37.70 -3.59
CA LEU A 14 38.95 36.85 -4.35
C LEU A 14 39.73 37.66 -5.40
N ILE A 15 39.08 38.63 -6.06
CA ILE A 15 39.75 39.54 -7.01
C ILE A 15 40.76 40.46 -6.28
N LEU A 16 40.41 40.99 -5.11
CA LEU A 16 41.31 41.81 -4.30
C LEU A 16 42.51 41.01 -3.76
N MET A 17 42.29 39.77 -3.31
CA MET A 17 43.37 38.86 -2.88
C MET A 17 44.33 38.50 -4.02
N ALA A 18 43.80 38.32 -5.24
CA ALA A 18 44.62 38.09 -6.43
C ALA A 18 45.44 39.34 -6.82
N ALA A 19 44.85 40.54 -6.68
CA ALA A 19 45.54 41.80 -6.95
C ALA A 19 46.65 42.13 -5.92
N LEU A 20 46.42 41.80 -4.64
CA LEU A 20 47.41 41.99 -3.57
C LEU A 20 48.58 41.01 -3.66
N SER A 21 48.36 39.80 -4.18
CA SER A 21 49.42 38.80 -4.42
C SER A 21 50.36 39.18 -5.57
N TYR A 22 49.97 40.12 -6.43
CA TYR A 22 50.77 40.55 -7.59
C TYR A 22 51.86 41.58 -7.25
N SER A 23 51.78 42.24 -6.09
CA SER A 23 52.73 43.32 -5.72
C SER A 23 54.00 42.85 -5.01
N SER A 24 54.23 41.55 -4.87
CA SER A 24 55.46 41.03 -4.24
C SER A 24 55.97 39.77 -4.94
N SER A 25 56.70 39.92 -6.04
CA SER A 25 57.74 38.97 -6.45
C SER A 25 58.59 39.52 -7.61
N LYS A 26 59.91 39.42 -7.44
CA LYS A 26 60.95 39.74 -8.43
C LYS A 26 60.93 38.73 -9.60
N PRO A 27 61.47 39.07 -10.79
CA PRO A 27 61.25 38.28 -12.00
C PRO A 27 62.15 37.04 -12.03
N ILE A 28 61.56 35.86 -12.24
CA ILE A 28 62.29 34.64 -12.60
C ILE A 28 61.59 34.02 -13.82
N SER A 29 62.38 33.78 -14.87
CA SER A 29 62.15 32.88 -16.02
C SER A 29 60.88 33.10 -16.87
N SER A 30 61.09 33.55 -18.12
CA SER A 30 60.05 33.90 -19.10
C SER A 30 59.20 32.74 -19.62
N SER A 31 59.60 31.47 -19.39
CA SER A 31 58.83 30.31 -19.88
C SER A 31 57.73 29.84 -18.91
N TYR A 32 57.92 30.00 -17.60
CA TYR A 32 56.93 29.57 -16.58
C TYR A 32 55.80 30.59 -16.39
N GLN A 33 56.06 31.88 -16.62
CA GLN A 33 55.02 32.91 -16.55
C GLN A 33 53.97 32.74 -17.66
N ALA A 34 54.36 32.34 -18.87
CA ALA A 34 53.42 32.13 -19.97
C ALA A 34 52.47 30.95 -19.73
N LEU A 35 52.96 29.87 -19.09
CA LEU A 35 52.15 28.70 -18.77
C LEU A 35 51.18 28.99 -17.61
N ASN A 36 51.63 29.70 -16.58
CA ASN A 36 50.78 30.13 -15.47
C ASN A 36 49.71 31.13 -15.91
N TYR A 37 50.04 32.06 -16.82
CA TYR A 37 49.05 33.00 -17.36
C TYR A 37 48.00 32.28 -18.20
N ARG A 38 48.38 31.29 -19.02
CA ARG A 38 47.44 30.46 -19.79
C ARG A 38 46.55 29.62 -18.88
N LEU A 39 47.09 29.06 -17.80
CA LEU A 39 46.31 28.27 -16.84
C LEU A 39 45.33 29.15 -16.06
N LEU A 40 45.77 30.33 -15.59
CA LEU A 40 44.90 31.29 -14.90
C LEU A 40 43.81 31.84 -15.83
N LEU A 41 44.16 32.10 -17.10
CA LEU A 41 43.22 32.50 -18.14
C LEU A 41 42.19 31.38 -18.37
N LEU A 42 42.62 30.12 -18.45
CA LEU A 42 41.72 28.98 -18.64
C LEU A 42 40.78 28.79 -17.44
N LEU A 43 41.32 28.89 -16.21
CA LEU A 43 40.56 28.77 -14.96
C LEU A 43 39.57 29.92 -14.73
N THR A 44 39.73 31.05 -15.41
CA THR A 44 38.81 32.20 -15.30
C THR A 44 37.81 32.26 -16.47
N LEU A 45 38.27 32.05 -17.70
CA LEU A 45 37.40 32.06 -18.89
C LEU A 45 36.48 30.83 -18.93
N LEU A 46 36.93 29.65 -18.53
CA LEU A 46 36.10 28.45 -18.60
C LEU A 46 34.84 28.56 -17.71
N PRO A 47 34.92 28.93 -16.42
CA PRO A 47 33.71 29.11 -15.61
C PRO A 47 32.83 30.26 -16.09
N LEU A 48 33.42 31.35 -16.60
CA LEU A 48 32.68 32.48 -17.15
C LEU A 48 31.91 32.12 -18.43
N THR A 49 32.53 31.35 -19.33
CA THR A 49 31.86 30.86 -20.55
C THR A 49 30.75 29.87 -20.22
N VAL A 50 30.94 28.97 -19.25
CA VAL A 50 29.88 28.05 -18.79
C VAL A 50 28.73 28.81 -18.12
N ALA A 51 29.03 29.81 -17.29
CA ALA A 51 28.01 30.65 -16.67
C ALA A 51 27.24 31.49 -17.71
N PHE A 52 27.93 32.02 -18.72
CA PHE A 52 27.30 32.74 -19.83
C PHE A 52 26.46 31.82 -20.71
N PHE A 53 26.91 30.59 -20.96
CA PHE A 53 26.15 29.59 -21.70
C PHE A 53 24.89 29.15 -20.93
N ALA A 54 25.00 28.92 -19.62
CA ALA A 54 23.86 28.65 -18.75
C ALA A 54 22.88 29.84 -18.69
N PHE A 55 23.39 31.07 -18.68
CA PHE A 55 22.59 32.28 -18.79
C PHE A 55 21.87 32.35 -20.13
N ILE A 56 22.52 32.10 -21.26
CA ILE A 56 21.87 32.05 -22.59
C ILE A 56 20.79 30.97 -22.67
N LEU A 57 21.04 29.79 -22.11
CA LEU A 57 20.05 28.71 -22.05
C LEU A 57 18.85 29.08 -21.18
N GLN A 58 19.06 29.87 -20.11
CA GLN A 58 17.98 30.42 -19.29
C GLN A 58 17.34 31.69 -19.91
N TRP A 59 18.02 32.34 -20.86
CA TRP A 59 17.62 33.60 -21.50
C TRP A 59 16.78 33.41 -22.76
N GLN A 60 16.45 32.17 -23.14
CA GLN A 60 15.34 31.97 -24.07
C GLN A 60 14.01 32.25 -23.36
N GLY A 61 13.66 33.54 -23.34
CA GLY A 61 12.31 34.00 -23.11
C GLY A 61 11.41 33.68 -24.30
N GLY A 62 10.14 33.43 -23.99
CA GLY A 62 9.01 33.90 -24.79
C GLY A 62 9.02 33.51 -26.26
N LEU A 63 8.94 32.21 -26.55
CA LEU A 63 8.31 31.72 -27.77
C LEU A 63 7.08 30.91 -27.35
N ILE A 64 5.93 31.35 -27.85
CA ILE A 64 4.62 30.73 -27.65
C ILE A 64 4.64 29.37 -28.35
N ASP A 65 4.61 28.29 -27.58
CA ASP A 65 4.21 26.97 -28.09
C ASP A 65 2.72 26.80 -27.75
N PRO A 66 1.83 26.68 -28.76
CA PRO A 66 0.41 26.54 -28.51
C PRO A 66 0.15 25.10 -28.12
N LEU A 67 0.08 24.81 -26.80
CA LEU A 67 -0.64 23.70 -26.17
C LEU A 67 -0.11 23.51 -24.74
N LEU A 68 -0.59 24.33 -23.80
CA LEU A 68 -0.73 24.06 -22.35
C LEU A 68 -0.99 25.38 -21.60
N SER A 69 -2.23 25.87 -21.62
CA SER A 69 -2.67 26.89 -20.66
C SER A 69 -3.18 26.21 -19.39
N SER A 70 -2.40 26.30 -18.32
CA SER A 70 -2.89 26.22 -16.93
C SER A 70 -2.77 27.62 -16.33
N PRO A 71 -3.76 28.15 -15.60
CA PRO A 71 -3.70 29.52 -15.09
C PRO A 71 -2.82 29.65 -13.84
N ASP A 72 -2.14 30.80 -13.76
CA ASP A 72 -1.25 31.28 -12.69
C ASP A 72 -2.02 31.56 -11.37
N PRO A 73 -1.41 31.44 -10.18
CA PRO A 73 -2.10 31.19 -8.93
C PRO A 73 -2.26 32.46 -8.07
N PHE A 74 -2.84 33.55 -8.57
CA PHE A 74 -3.18 34.70 -7.71
C PHE A 74 -4.40 35.49 -8.21
N GLN A 75 -5.59 34.89 -8.14
CA GLN A 75 -6.83 35.68 -8.15
C GLN A 75 -7.99 34.92 -7.48
N PHE A 76 -8.51 35.48 -6.39
CA PHE A 76 -9.75 35.01 -5.74
C PHE A 76 -10.97 35.61 -6.46
N PRO A 77 -12.01 34.83 -6.80
CA PRO A 77 -13.20 35.36 -7.46
C PRO A 77 -14.17 35.97 -6.43
N GLY A 78 -14.57 37.24 -6.60
CA GLY A 78 -15.65 37.80 -5.77
C GLY A 78 -15.74 39.32 -5.57
N MET A 79 -15.12 40.18 -6.36
CA MET A 79 -15.39 41.63 -6.31
C MET A 79 -15.31 42.29 -7.68
N ASP A 80 -16.44 42.84 -8.15
CA ASP A 80 -16.46 43.92 -9.13
C ASP A 80 -17.51 44.96 -8.70
N TYR A 81 -17.11 46.23 -8.68
CA TYR A 81 -17.98 47.40 -8.50
C TYR A 81 -18.42 47.96 -9.88
N PRO A 82 -19.56 48.67 -9.95
CA PRO A 82 -20.33 48.83 -11.17
C PRO A 82 -20.03 50.13 -11.94
N GLY A 83 -20.14 50.09 -13.26
CA GLY A 83 -20.27 51.31 -14.07
C GLY A 83 -20.10 51.11 -15.56
N SER A 84 -21.21 50.87 -16.28
CA SER A 84 -21.51 51.48 -17.59
C SER A 84 -22.76 50.84 -18.22
N ASN A 85 -23.80 51.66 -18.40
CA ASN A 85 -25.08 51.35 -19.02
C ASN A 85 -25.03 51.55 -20.54
N SER A 86 -25.67 50.66 -21.32
CA SER A 86 -26.65 51.03 -22.37
C SER A 86 -27.24 49.82 -23.13
N ARG A 87 -28.40 49.33 -22.63
CA ARG A 87 -29.73 49.10 -23.27
C ARG A 87 -29.89 48.49 -24.70
N PRO A 88 -31.05 47.86 -25.00
CA PRO A 88 -31.09 46.43 -25.35
C PRO A 88 -31.85 46.09 -26.65
N HIS A 89 -31.70 44.87 -27.17
CA HIS A 89 -32.74 44.22 -27.97
C HIS A 89 -32.95 42.75 -27.59
N ARG A 90 -34.23 42.44 -27.44
CA ARG A 90 -34.85 41.21 -26.91
C ARG A 90 -34.63 39.99 -27.81
N ARG A 91 -34.38 38.82 -27.20
CA ARG A 91 -35.04 37.54 -27.54
C ARG A 91 -34.89 36.58 -26.34
N SER A 92 -36.02 36.03 -25.90
CA SER A 92 -36.24 35.33 -24.64
C SER A 92 -35.85 33.85 -24.68
N VAL A 93 -35.08 33.38 -23.70
CA VAL A 93 -35.10 31.98 -23.25
C VAL A 93 -34.77 31.91 -21.76
N SER A 94 -35.63 31.19 -21.01
CA SER A 94 -35.42 30.56 -19.70
C SER A 94 -35.41 31.45 -18.44
N ASP A 95 -36.59 31.52 -17.80
CA ASP A 95 -36.75 31.86 -16.39
C ASP A 95 -35.94 30.91 -15.49
N CYS A 96 -35.03 31.50 -14.72
CA CYS A 96 -34.41 30.88 -13.55
C CYS A 96 -35.27 31.21 -12.33
N VAL A 97 -35.81 30.18 -11.66
CA VAL A 97 -36.32 30.29 -10.28
C VAL A 97 -35.83 29.08 -9.48
N ASP A 98 -35.30 29.41 -8.29
CA ASP A 98 -34.86 28.59 -7.16
C ASP A 98 -33.57 27.75 -7.26
N VAL A 99 -32.47 28.49 -7.10
CA VAL A 99 -31.22 28.03 -6.48
C VAL A 99 -31.45 27.92 -4.97
N LEU A 100 -31.75 26.72 -4.46
CA LEU A 100 -31.40 26.19 -3.13
C LEU A 100 -32.13 24.84 -2.93
N GLY A 101 -31.74 23.81 -3.70
CA GLY A 101 -32.36 22.49 -3.51
C GLY A 101 -32.10 21.46 -4.59
N GLN A 102 -30.85 21.23 -5.01
CA GLN A 102 -30.51 20.01 -5.73
C GLN A 102 -29.15 19.48 -5.29
N SER A 103 -29.14 18.29 -4.71
CA SER A 103 -27.95 17.48 -4.46
C SER A 103 -27.36 17.06 -5.80
N ARG A 104 -26.44 17.85 -6.34
CA ARG A 104 -25.54 17.38 -7.40
C ARG A 104 -24.37 16.67 -6.75
N SER A 105 -24.46 15.35 -6.66
CA SER A 105 -23.29 14.51 -6.46
C SER A 105 -22.25 14.90 -7.52
N PRO A 106 -20.98 15.18 -7.15
CA PRO A 106 -19.95 15.41 -8.15
C PRO A 106 -19.78 14.12 -8.95
N ALA A 107 -20.32 14.10 -10.17
CA ALA A 107 -20.10 13.00 -11.09
C ALA A 107 -18.68 13.16 -11.65
N PHE A 108 -17.75 12.32 -11.21
CA PHE A 108 -16.41 12.26 -11.80
C PHE A 108 -16.50 11.55 -13.16
N PRO A 109 -16.33 12.26 -14.29
CA PRO A 109 -16.56 11.70 -15.62
C PRO A 109 -15.50 10.65 -16.04
N TYR A 110 -14.46 10.44 -15.24
CA TYR A 110 -13.38 9.48 -15.50
C TYR A 110 -13.64 8.05 -14.98
N PHE A 111 -14.72 7.82 -14.21
CA PHE A 111 -14.94 6.55 -13.52
C PHE A 111 -16.15 5.75 -14.01
N LYS A 112 -16.90 6.26 -15.00
CA LYS A 112 -18.20 5.69 -15.37
C LYS A 112 -18.11 4.37 -16.15
N ASP A 113 -16.93 4.04 -16.70
CA ASP A 113 -16.74 2.87 -17.56
C ASP A 113 -15.39 2.17 -17.26
N TRP A 114 -15.20 1.74 -16.00
CA TRP A 114 -14.05 0.90 -15.65
C TRP A 114 -14.20 -0.49 -16.26
N ASN A 115 -13.92 -0.59 -17.55
CA ASN A 115 -13.58 -1.85 -18.19
C ASN A 115 -12.16 -2.17 -17.74
N PHE A 116 -12.03 -2.96 -16.68
CA PHE A 116 -10.76 -3.62 -16.39
C PHE A 116 -10.41 -4.42 -17.65
N GLU A 117 -9.42 -3.96 -18.41
CA GLU A 117 -8.91 -4.70 -19.55
C GLU A 117 -8.27 -5.99 -19.02
N PHE A 118 -9.08 -7.02 -18.84
CA PHE A 118 -8.68 -8.38 -18.52
C PHE A 118 -8.11 -9.09 -19.76
N GLY A 119 -7.74 -8.34 -20.80
CA GLY A 119 -7.21 -8.88 -22.04
C GLY A 119 -6.02 -9.79 -21.75
N SER A 120 -6.10 -11.03 -22.22
CA SER A 120 -5.10 -12.10 -22.07
C SER A 120 -3.69 -11.74 -22.57
N ASN A 121 -3.55 -10.61 -23.25
CA ASN A 121 -2.34 -10.13 -23.92
C ASN A 121 -1.52 -9.13 -23.11
N LEU A 122 -2.03 -8.60 -21.99
CA LEU A 122 -1.28 -7.61 -21.20
C LEU A 122 -0.20 -8.30 -20.36
N ARG A 123 1.06 -7.93 -20.61
CA ARG A 123 2.25 -8.41 -19.90
C ARG A 123 2.90 -7.26 -19.10
N PRO A 124 3.59 -7.57 -17.99
CA PRO A 124 3.58 -8.87 -17.32
C PRO A 124 2.24 -9.20 -16.65
N LYS A 125 1.94 -10.50 -16.54
CA LYS A 125 0.86 -11.05 -15.71
C LYS A 125 1.33 -11.15 -14.27
N ILE A 126 0.58 -10.55 -13.36
CA ILE A 126 0.96 -10.44 -11.95
C ILE A 126 -0.08 -11.15 -11.11
N CYS A 127 0.38 -12.02 -10.21
CA CYS A 127 -0.46 -12.62 -9.19
C CYS A 127 -0.10 -12.14 -7.79
N ILE A 128 -1.11 -12.05 -6.93
CA ILE A 128 -0.93 -11.89 -5.48
C ILE A 128 -1.34 -13.19 -4.79
N VAL A 129 -0.52 -13.66 -3.86
CA VAL A 129 -0.89 -14.67 -2.87
C VAL A 129 -1.16 -13.99 -1.53
N SER A 130 -2.27 -14.34 -0.88
CA SER A 130 -2.62 -13.82 0.44
C SER A 130 -3.26 -14.90 1.31
N SER A 131 -3.02 -14.83 2.62
CA SER A 131 -3.69 -15.65 3.62
C SER A 131 -4.57 -14.75 4.49
N THR A 132 -5.88 -14.98 4.53
CA THR A 132 -6.81 -14.04 5.15
C THR A 132 -7.96 -14.71 5.88
N ALA A 133 -8.36 -14.09 6.99
CA ALA A 133 -9.59 -14.41 7.71
C ALA A 133 -10.57 -13.22 7.79
N ALA A 134 -10.30 -12.16 7.02
CA ALA A 134 -11.08 -10.92 7.01
C ALA A 134 -12.43 -11.08 6.29
N GLY A 135 -13.35 -10.13 6.50
CA GLY A 135 -14.61 -10.07 5.76
C GLY A 135 -14.50 -9.31 4.43
N LEU A 136 -15.62 -9.22 3.72
CA LEU A 136 -15.70 -8.56 2.41
C LEU A 136 -15.42 -7.06 2.49
N GLU A 137 -15.73 -6.43 3.62
CA GLU A 137 -15.48 -5.00 3.89
C GLU A 137 -14.00 -4.63 3.75
N GLN A 138 -13.10 -5.57 4.00
CA GLN A 138 -11.67 -5.39 3.82
C GLN A 138 -11.17 -5.98 2.50
N ILE A 139 -11.64 -7.18 2.14
CA ILE A 139 -11.12 -7.92 0.98
C ILE A 139 -11.53 -7.26 -0.34
N LEU A 140 -12.77 -6.78 -0.49
CA LEU A 140 -13.22 -6.21 -1.77
C LEU A 140 -12.45 -4.94 -2.17
N PRO A 141 -12.32 -3.92 -1.31
CA PRO A 141 -11.49 -2.75 -1.64
C PRO A 141 -10.05 -3.13 -1.96
N TRP A 142 -9.49 -4.10 -1.23
CA TRP A 142 -8.13 -4.58 -1.45
C TRP A 142 -7.95 -5.27 -2.81
N ILE A 143 -8.85 -6.19 -3.21
CA ILE A 143 -8.77 -6.88 -4.52
C ILE A 143 -8.89 -5.85 -5.65
N PHE A 144 -9.93 -5.03 -5.61
CA PHE A 144 -10.20 -4.13 -6.72
C PHE A 144 -9.17 -3.02 -6.83
N TYR A 145 -8.64 -2.51 -5.71
CA TYR A 145 -7.47 -1.62 -5.72
C TYR A 145 -6.30 -2.25 -6.48
N HIS A 146 -5.97 -3.51 -6.20
CA HIS A 146 -4.84 -4.17 -6.85
C HIS A 146 -5.13 -4.48 -8.34
N LYS A 147 -6.40 -4.77 -8.69
CA LYS A 147 -6.82 -4.90 -10.09
C LYS A 147 -6.63 -3.60 -10.87
N VAL A 148 -6.96 -2.45 -10.27
CA VAL A 148 -6.75 -1.11 -10.86
C VAL A 148 -5.32 -0.94 -11.33
N ILE A 149 -4.37 -1.24 -10.44
CA ILE A 149 -2.95 -0.94 -10.67
C ILE A 149 -2.27 -2.00 -11.55
N GLY A 150 -2.99 -3.06 -11.95
CA GLY A 150 -2.54 -4.01 -12.97
C GLY A 150 -2.32 -5.44 -12.49
N VAL A 151 -2.81 -5.84 -11.31
CA VAL A 151 -2.79 -7.24 -10.86
C VAL A 151 -3.92 -8.03 -11.52
N SER A 152 -3.59 -9.15 -12.15
CA SER A 152 -4.57 -9.98 -12.87
C SER A 152 -5.18 -11.06 -11.98
N THR A 153 -4.36 -11.73 -11.17
CA THR A 153 -4.72 -12.98 -10.48
C THR A 153 -4.52 -12.89 -8.98
N PHE A 154 -5.40 -13.53 -8.20
CA PHE A 154 -5.33 -13.58 -6.74
C PHE A 154 -5.51 -15.03 -6.27
N PHE A 155 -4.52 -15.55 -5.54
CA PHE A 155 -4.62 -16.83 -4.83
C PHE A 155 -4.90 -16.53 -3.35
N LEU A 156 -6.16 -16.68 -2.95
CA LEU A 156 -6.63 -16.33 -1.61
C LEU A 156 -6.79 -17.59 -0.76
N PHE A 157 -5.87 -17.80 0.18
CA PHE A 157 -5.99 -18.83 1.19
C PHE A 157 -6.90 -18.32 2.31
N VAL A 158 -8.11 -18.87 2.39
CA VAL A 158 -9.17 -18.35 3.24
C VAL A 158 -9.40 -19.20 4.49
N GLU A 159 -9.61 -18.50 5.60
CA GLU A 159 -10.02 -19.06 6.89
C GLU A 159 -11.06 -18.12 7.54
N GLY A 160 -11.66 -18.50 8.69
CA GLY A 160 -12.55 -17.63 9.46
C GLY A 160 -13.69 -17.02 8.62
N LYS A 161 -13.87 -15.69 8.69
CA LYS A 161 -14.92 -15.00 7.93
C LYS A 161 -14.75 -15.14 6.41
N ALA A 162 -13.51 -15.14 5.93
CA ALA A 162 -13.19 -15.26 4.50
C ALA A 162 -13.60 -16.62 3.92
N ALA A 163 -13.57 -17.68 4.74
CA ALA A 163 -13.99 -19.02 4.35
C ALA A 163 -15.49 -19.28 4.52
N SER A 164 -16.25 -18.31 5.05
CA SER A 164 -17.70 -18.48 5.19
C SER A 164 -18.38 -18.59 3.82
N PRO A 165 -19.42 -19.42 3.64
CA PRO A 165 -20.04 -19.64 2.33
C PRO A 165 -20.57 -18.37 1.65
N VAL A 166 -21.00 -17.38 2.44
CA VAL A 166 -21.48 -16.10 1.93
C VAL A 166 -20.32 -15.28 1.35
N VAL A 167 -19.21 -15.20 2.09
CA VAL A 167 -18.04 -14.42 1.68
C VAL A 167 -17.32 -15.10 0.53
N SER A 168 -16.99 -16.39 0.67
CA SER A 168 -16.20 -17.12 -0.33
C SER A 168 -16.89 -17.18 -1.69
N LYS A 169 -18.22 -17.31 -1.72
CA LYS A 169 -19.02 -17.24 -2.96
C LYS A 169 -18.87 -15.91 -3.69
N VAL A 170 -18.86 -14.81 -2.96
CA VAL A 170 -18.63 -13.48 -3.55
C VAL A 170 -17.22 -13.43 -4.13
N LEU A 171 -16.22 -13.91 -3.39
CA LEU A 171 -14.83 -13.94 -3.85
C LEU A 171 -14.65 -14.79 -5.11
N GLU A 172 -15.25 -15.98 -5.16
CA GLU A 172 -15.24 -16.90 -6.31
C GLU A 172 -15.92 -16.31 -7.55
N SER A 173 -16.85 -15.36 -7.38
CA SER A 173 -17.51 -14.68 -8.51
C SER A 173 -16.62 -13.64 -9.19
N ILE A 174 -15.50 -13.24 -8.57
CA ILE A 174 -14.62 -12.19 -9.09
C ILE A 174 -13.64 -12.82 -10.10
N PRO A 175 -13.62 -12.36 -11.37
CA PRO A 175 -12.69 -12.89 -12.37
C PRO A 175 -11.24 -12.79 -11.92
N GLY A 176 -10.47 -13.88 -12.08
CA GLY A 176 -9.07 -13.96 -11.69
C GLY A 176 -8.84 -14.10 -10.18
N VAL A 177 -9.88 -14.34 -9.38
CA VAL A 177 -9.74 -14.70 -7.96
C VAL A 177 -9.95 -16.21 -7.82
N GLU A 178 -8.96 -16.88 -7.25
CA GLU A 178 -9.03 -18.28 -6.87
C GLU A 178 -9.03 -18.37 -5.34
N VAL A 179 -10.03 -19.06 -4.79
CA VAL A 179 -10.23 -19.22 -3.35
C VAL A 179 -9.77 -20.61 -2.94
N ILE A 180 -8.80 -20.67 -2.03
CA ILE A 180 -8.21 -21.91 -1.51
C ILE A 180 -8.63 -22.05 -0.06
N TYR A 181 -9.46 -23.05 0.21
CA TYR A 181 -9.94 -23.35 1.55
C TYR A 181 -8.89 -24.13 2.34
N ARG A 182 -8.77 -23.85 3.64
CA ARG A 182 -7.99 -24.67 4.56
C ARG A 182 -8.71 -25.99 4.85
N THR A 183 -8.58 -26.96 3.95
CA THR A 183 -9.14 -28.31 4.14
C THR A 183 -8.12 -29.24 4.78
N LYS A 184 -8.57 -30.39 5.29
CA LYS A 184 -7.69 -31.41 5.85
C LYS A 184 -6.71 -31.95 4.81
N GLU A 185 -7.16 -32.10 3.57
CA GLU A 185 -6.33 -32.55 2.45
C GLU A 185 -5.22 -31.54 2.16
N LEU A 186 -5.53 -30.24 2.22
CA LEU A 186 -4.53 -29.19 2.08
C LEU A 186 -3.48 -29.27 3.20
N GLU A 187 -3.93 -29.45 4.45
CA GLU A 187 -3.02 -29.60 5.59
C GLU A 187 -2.13 -30.84 5.45
N GLU A 188 -2.69 -31.98 5.01
CA GLU A 188 -1.93 -33.22 4.77
C GLU A 188 -0.90 -33.06 3.63
N GLN A 189 -1.25 -32.30 2.58
CA GLN A 189 -0.32 -31.94 1.52
C GLN A 189 0.80 -31.04 2.05
N GLN A 190 0.46 -30.01 2.82
CA GLN A 190 1.42 -29.09 3.42
C GLN A 190 2.31 -29.76 4.45
N ALA A 191 1.83 -30.77 5.19
CA ALA A 191 2.62 -31.57 6.12
C ALA A 191 3.76 -32.35 5.43
N LYS A 192 3.60 -32.66 4.14
CA LYS A 192 4.62 -33.34 3.32
C LYS A 192 5.56 -32.36 2.59
N SER A 193 5.39 -31.06 2.83
CA SER A 193 6.22 -30.02 2.20
C SER A 193 7.69 -30.15 2.59
N ARG A 194 8.57 -29.90 1.62
CA ARG A 194 10.01 -29.71 1.84
C ARG A 194 10.33 -28.56 2.81
N ILE A 195 9.42 -27.59 2.96
CA ILE A 195 9.60 -26.43 3.84
C ILE A 195 9.89 -26.86 5.29
N TRP A 196 9.34 -27.98 5.74
CA TRP A 196 9.61 -28.52 7.08
C TRP A 196 11.07 -28.93 7.31
N ASN A 197 11.84 -29.15 6.25
CA ASN A 197 13.26 -29.49 6.33
C ASN A 197 14.19 -28.26 6.20
N GLU A 198 13.62 -27.06 6.07
CA GLU A 198 14.38 -25.83 5.85
C GLU A 198 14.92 -25.23 7.16
N THR A 199 16.23 -25.15 7.30
CA THR A 199 16.89 -24.67 8.53
C THR A 199 16.60 -23.20 8.85
N TRP A 200 16.37 -22.35 7.83
CA TRP A 200 16.09 -20.92 8.01
C TRP A 200 14.71 -20.66 8.63
N LEU A 201 13.78 -21.62 8.54
CA LEU A 201 12.44 -21.53 9.11
C LEU A 201 12.30 -22.30 10.44
N ALA A 202 13.25 -23.19 10.75
CA ALA A 202 13.22 -24.10 11.89
C ALA A 202 12.87 -23.44 13.23
N LYS A 203 13.37 -22.23 13.49
CA LYS A 203 13.11 -21.49 14.74
C LYS A 203 11.65 -21.09 14.95
N PHE A 204 10.82 -21.20 13.92
CA PHE A 204 9.41 -20.83 13.93
C PHE A 204 8.47 -22.04 14.00
N PHE A 205 8.98 -23.24 13.73
CA PHE A 205 8.16 -24.45 13.78
C PHE A 205 7.64 -24.72 15.18
N TYR A 206 6.42 -25.28 15.22
CA TYR A 206 5.73 -25.72 16.42
C TYR A 206 5.57 -24.63 17.51
N LYS A 207 5.66 -23.36 17.11
CA LYS A 207 5.37 -22.20 17.95
C LYS A 207 4.01 -21.61 17.56
N PRO A 208 3.18 -21.22 18.53
CA PRO A 208 1.81 -20.80 18.26
C PRO A 208 1.73 -19.38 17.66
N CYS A 209 0.52 -19.00 17.24
CA CYS A 209 0.13 -17.63 16.93
C CYS A 209 0.93 -17.00 15.77
N ASN A 210 1.68 -15.91 15.99
CA ASN A 210 2.40 -15.22 14.90
C ASN A 210 3.46 -16.12 14.25
N HIS A 211 4.05 -17.05 15.00
CA HIS A 211 5.01 -17.99 14.43
C HIS A 211 4.32 -19.03 13.53
N GLU A 212 3.20 -19.58 13.99
CA GLU A 212 2.36 -20.49 13.22
C GLU A 212 1.83 -19.83 11.95
N LEU A 213 1.32 -18.61 12.05
CA LEU A 213 0.87 -17.83 10.90
C LEU A 213 2.00 -17.62 9.90
N PHE A 214 3.22 -17.31 10.36
CA PHE A 214 4.38 -17.11 9.50
C PHE A 214 4.77 -18.38 8.73
N VAL A 215 4.74 -19.54 9.39
CA VAL A 215 4.98 -20.85 8.74
C VAL A 215 3.88 -21.16 7.75
N LYS A 216 2.61 -20.96 8.14
CA LYS A 216 1.45 -21.17 7.28
C LYS A 216 1.48 -20.31 6.01
N GLN A 217 1.75 -19.01 6.15
CA GLN A 217 1.92 -18.11 5.00
C GLN A 217 3.03 -18.60 4.08
N THR A 218 4.13 -19.11 4.64
CA THR A 218 5.23 -19.68 3.85
C THR A 218 4.80 -20.93 3.07
N LEU A 219 4.03 -21.84 3.67
CA LEU A 219 3.49 -23.02 3.00
C LEU A 219 2.50 -22.63 1.88
N ASN A 220 1.62 -21.66 2.15
CA ASN A 220 0.70 -21.13 1.16
C ASN A 220 1.43 -20.49 -0.03
N MET A 221 2.51 -19.75 0.23
CA MET A 221 3.37 -19.19 -0.82
C MET A 221 4.04 -20.29 -1.66
N GLU A 222 4.50 -21.38 -1.06
CA GLU A 222 5.08 -22.51 -1.80
C GLU A 222 4.07 -23.10 -2.79
N MET A 223 2.84 -23.33 -2.36
CA MET A 223 1.78 -23.83 -3.22
C MET A 223 1.42 -22.81 -4.31
N ALA A 224 1.33 -21.53 -3.96
CA ALA A 224 1.02 -20.47 -4.90
C ALA A 224 2.09 -20.34 -6.01
N ILE A 225 3.35 -20.70 -5.77
CA ILE A 225 4.36 -20.76 -6.83
C ILE A 225 3.97 -21.78 -7.92
N VAL A 226 3.48 -22.95 -7.52
CA VAL A 226 3.02 -23.99 -8.46
C VAL A 226 1.81 -23.48 -9.25
N MET A 227 0.80 -22.97 -8.55
CA MET A 227 -0.41 -22.40 -9.16
C MET A 227 -0.09 -21.25 -10.12
N SER A 228 0.87 -20.40 -9.76
CA SER A 228 1.32 -19.27 -10.59
C SER A 228 2.02 -19.75 -11.87
N ARG A 229 2.82 -20.82 -11.78
CA ARG A 229 3.46 -21.43 -12.95
C ARG A 229 2.41 -22.03 -13.89
N ASP A 230 1.45 -22.78 -13.34
CA ASP A 230 0.38 -23.43 -14.11
C ASP A 230 -0.53 -22.39 -14.80
N ALA A 231 -0.78 -21.26 -14.14
CA ALA A 231 -1.54 -20.15 -14.69
C ALA A 231 -0.74 -19.25 -15.66
N GLY A 232 0.56 -19.52 -15.86
CA GLY A 232 1.44 -18.75 -16.75
C GLY A 232 1.67 -17.30 -16.30
N MET A 233 1.76 -17.07 -14.99
CA MET A 233 2.07 -15.77 -14.39
C MET A 233 3.55 -15.42 -14.56
N ASP A 234 3.85 -14.13 -14.69
CA ASP A 234 5.23 -13.63 -14.82
C ASP A 234 5.80 -13.23 -13.46
N TRP A 235 4.98 -12.67 -12.57
CA TRP A 235 5.37 -12.20 -11.24
C TRP A 235 4.41 -12.65 -10.16
N ILE A 236 4.95 -12.98 -8.98
CA ILE A 236 4.21 -13.31 -7.76
C ILE A 236 4.59 -12.36 -6.62
N ILE A 237 3.59 -11.94 -5.84
CA ILE A 237 3.75 -11.08 -4.67
C ILE A 237 2.96 -11.68 -3.51
N HIS A 238 3.55 -11.78 -2.32
CA HIS A 238 2.78 -12.04 -1.11
C HIS A 238 2.39 -10.72 -0.45
N LEU A 239 1.10 -10.53 -0.17
CA LEU A 239 0.57 -9.35 0.51
C LEU A 239 -0.48 -9.75 1.54
N ASP A 240 -0.44 -9.09 2.68
CA ASP A 240 -1.51 -9.19 3.67
C ASP A 240 -2.69 -8.30 3.26
N THR A 241 -3.90 -8.63 3.71
CA THR A 241 -5.12 -7.88 3.31
C THR A 241 -5.23 -6.50 3.93
N ASP A 242 -4.26 -6.08 4.76
CA ASP A 242 -4.05 -4.73 5.28
C ASP A 242 -2.90 -4.00 4.55
N GLU A 243 -2.42 -4.51 3.41
CA GLU A 243 -1.30 -3.96 2.66
C GLU A 243 -1.69 -3.56 1.23
N LEU A 244 -1.34 -2.34 0.81
CA LEU A 244 -1.56 -1.86 -0.56
C LEU A 244 -0.23 -1.51 -1.25
N ILE A 245 -0.03 -1.96 -2.49
CA ILE A 245 1.12 -1.50 -3.29
C ILE A 245 0.89 -0.03 -3.70
N HIS A 246 1.89 0.82 -3.50
CA HIS A 246 1.94 2.22 -3.92
C HIS A 246 3.02 2.43 -4.98
N PRO A 247 2.67 2.35 -6.29
CA PRO A 247 3.62 2.48 -7.39
C PRO A 247 3.86 3.95 -7.76
N SER A 248 4.23 4.79 -6.78
CA SER A 248 4.38 6.26 -6.93
C SER A 248 5.26 6.71 -8.09
N SER A 249 6.31 5.96 -8.41
CA SER A 249 7.24 6.26 -9.52
C SER A 249 6.77 5.74 -10.88
N ALA A 250 5.75 4.88 -10.91
CA ALA A 250 5.34 4.22 -12.13
C ALA A 250 4.48 5.14 -12.99
N ARG A 251 4.73 5.14 -14.30
CA ARG A 251 3.83 5.79 -15.25
C ARG A 251 2.42 5.22 -15.06
N GLN A 252 1.43 6.11 -15.11
CA GLN A 252 0.02 5.77 -14.96
C GLN A 252 -0.35 5.10 -13.62
N TYR A 253 0.50 5.20 -12.59
CA TYR A 253 0.27 4.58 -11.28
C TYR A 253 0.01 3.06 -11.40
N SER A 254 0.80 2.38 -12.23
CA SER A 254 0.63 0.95 -12.54
C SER A 254 1.81 0.10 -12.05
N VAL A 255 1.53 -0.91 -11.21
CA VAL A 255 2.53 -1.91 -10.84
C VAL A 255 2.93 -2.78 -12.04
N ARG A 256 2.02 -2.97 -13.00
CA ARG A 256 2.34 -3.68 -14.25
C ARG A 256 3.42 -2.97 -15.04
N GLN A 257 3.28 -1.67 -15.26
CA GLN A 257 4.31 -0.90 -15.95
C GLN A 257 5.63 -0.89 -15.17
N LEU A 258 5.55 -0.71 -13.84
CA LEU A 258 6.72 -0.74 -12.97
C LEU A 258 7.54 -2.02 -13.11
N LEU A 259 6.88 -3.18 -13.14
CA LEU A 259 7.52 -4.48 -13.29
C LEU A 259 7.94 -4.80 -14.74
N ALA A 260 7.26 -4.22 -15.73
CA ALA A 260 7.64 -4.33 -17.14
C ALA A 260 8.96 -3.61 -17.44
N ASP A 261 9.18 -2.46 -16.79
CA ASP A 261 10.37 -1.61 -17.00
C ASP A 261 11.64 -2.18 -16.33
N LEU A 262 11.51 -3.26 -15.54
CA LEU A 262 12.65 -3.89 -14.87
C LEU A 262 13.48 -4.74 -15.84
N PRO A 263 14.82 -4.72 -15.74
CA PRO A 263 15.69 -5.59 -16.52
C PRO A 263 15.31 -7.07 -16.40
N GLU A 264 15.48 -7.83 -17.48
CA GLU A 264 15.13 -9.26 -17.51
C GLU A 264 15.93 -10.09 -16.51
N ASP A 265 17.16 -9.67 -16.19
CA ASP A 265 18.05 -10.37 -15.26
C ASP A 265 17.74 -10.12 -13.77
N VAL A 266 16.77 -9.24 -13.47
CA VAL A 266 16.28 -9.00 -12.10
C VAL A 266 15.30 -10.09 -11.70
N ASP A 267 15.63 -10.87 -10.68
CA ASP A 267 14.82 -11.98 -10.19
C ASP A 267 13.73 -11.55 -9.22
N MET A 268 14.03 -10.52 -8.42
CA MET A 268 13.18 -10.08 -7.31
C MET A 268 13.30 -8.57 -7.11
N VAL A 269 12.19 -7.94 -6.74
CA VAL A 269 12.12 -6.52 -6.42
C VAL A 269 11.46 -6.29 -5.08
N VAL A 270 12.11 -5.49 -4.24
CA VAL A 270 11.64 -5.12 -2.91
C VAL A 270 10.93 -3.77 -2.96
N PHE A 271 9.75 -3.74 -2.36
CA PHE A 271 8.95 -2.57 -2.05
C PHE A 271 9.11 -2.25 -0.55
N PRO A 272 9.89 -1.21 -0.18
CA PRO A 272 9.97 -0.79 1.21
C PRO A 272 8.60 -0.39 1.76
N ASN A 273 8.33 -0.69 3.04
CA ASN A 273 7.01 -0.42 3.61
C ASN A 273 6.90 0.97 4.24
N TYR A 274 5.75 1.61 4.06
CA TYR A 274 5.33 2.78 4.82
C TYR A 274 4.21 2.37 5.78
N GLU A 275 4.36 2.70 7.06
CA GLU A 275 3.41 2.31 8.11
C GLU A 275 2.36 3.40 8.34
N SER A 276 1.09 3.01 8.42
CA SER A 276 -0.03 3.91 8.73
C SER A 276 0.19 4.67 10.03
N CYS A 277 -0.13 5.96 10.01
CA CYS A 277 -0.09 6.85 11.15
C CYS A 277 -1.48 7.45 11.35
N VAL A 278 -2.35 6.74 12.07
CA VAL A 278 -3.74 7.17 12.27
C VAL A 278 -3.81 8.42 13.15
N GLU A 279 -4.65 9.37 12.76
CA GLU A 279 -4.84 10.65 13.48
C GLU A 279 -6.07 10.61 14.43
N ARG A 280 -6.87 9.55 14.35
CA ARG A 280 -8.04 9.28 15.18
C ARG A 280 -8.06 7.81 15.63
N ASP A 281 -8.91 7.50 16.59
CA ASP A 281 -9.10 6.16 17.16
C ASP A 281 -10.42 5.48 16.77
N ASP A 282 -11.28 6.19 16.04
CA ASP A 282 -12.61 5.77 15.59
C ASP A 282 -12.62 5.32 14.11
N ILE A 283 -11.48 4.89 13.58
CA ILE A 283 -11.35 4.47 12.17
C ILE A 283 -12.15 3.19 11.91
N ILE A 284 -13.00 3.21 10.87
CA ILE A 284 -13.83 2.09 10.45
C ILE A 284 -13.31 1.49 9.13
N GLU A 285 -12.94 2.33 8.16
CA GLU A 285 -12.52 1.99 6.81
C GLU A 285 -11.09 2.53 6.53
N PRO A 286 -10.03 1.78 6.88
CA PRO A 286 -8.67 2.28 6.85
C PRO A 286 -8.23 2.83 5.49
N PHE A 287 -8.60 2.16 4.40
CA PHE A 287 -8.17 2.55 3.05
C PHE A 287 -8.82 3.84 2.52
N THR A 288 -9.93 4.30 3.13
CA THR A 288 -10.62 5.54 2.76
C THR A 288 -10.49 6.63 3.82
N GLU A 289 -9.98 6.31 5.02
CA GLU A 289 -9.86 7.27 6.13
C GLU A 289 -8.40 7.61 6.49
N VAL A 290 -7.44 6.73 6.21
CA VAL A 290 -6.04 6.90 6.63
C VAL A 290 -5.19 7.34 5.44
N SER A 291 -4.64 8.55 5.53
CA SER A 291 -3.77 9.13 4.49
C SER A 291 -2.33 9.36 4.95
N MET A 292 -2.05 9.40 6.25
CA MET A 292 -0.72 9.72 6.77
C MET A 292 0.08 8.45 7.01
N PHE A 293 1.31 8.40 6.51
CA PHE A 293 2.21 7.26 6.63
C PHE A 293 3.59 7.70 7.09
N LYS A 294 4.27 6.84 7.85
CA LYS A 294 5.69 6.97 8.21
C LYS A 294 6.52 6.22 7.20
N LYS A 295 7.45 6.93 6.52
CA LYS A 295 8.26 6.36 5.45
C LYS A 295 9.28 5.36 5.98
N ASN A 296 9.61 4.39 5.13
CA ASN A 296 10.74 3.50 5.35
C ASN A 296 12.03 4.32 5.41
N PHE A 297 12.96 3.92 6.28
CA PHE A 297 14.27 4.57 6.40
C PHE A 297 15.11 4.46 5.13
N ASP A 298 14.88 3.46 4.29
CA ASP A 298 15.50 3.35 2.97
C ASP A 298 15.13 4.51 2.04
N HIS A 299 13.96 5.14 2.24
CA HIS A 299 13.46 6.25 1.42
C HIS A 299 13.67 7.61 2.10
N LEU A 300 14.57 7.68 3.07
CA LEU A 300 14.85 8.87 3.85
C LEU A 300 16.34 9.22 3.79
N PRO A 301 16.70 10.51 3.69
CA PRO A 301 18.05 10.94 3.95
C PRO A 301 18.47 10.51 5.36
N ILE A 302 19.66 9.95 5.50
CA ILE A 302 20.14 9.38 6.78
C ILE A 302 20.10 10.41 7.92
N GLU A 303 20.42 11.67 7.65
CA GLU A 303 20.34 12.77 8.62
C GLU A 303 18.92 13.04 9.10
N ALA A 304 17.94 12.99 8.18
CA ALA A 304 16.54 13.19 8.52
C ALA A 304 16.06 12.05 9.42
N TYR A 305 16.38 10.80 9.05
CA TYR A 305 16.05 9.61 9.83
C TYR A 305 16.66 9.66 11.24
N LEU A 306 17.99 9.75 11.36
CA LEU A 306 18.68 9.73 12.65
C LEU A 306 18.28 10.93 13.53
N GLY A 307 18.18 12.13 12.95
CA GLY A 307 17.82 13.35 13.67
C GLY A 307 16.39 13.38 14.21
N ASN A 308 15.50 12.52 13.68
CA ASN A 308 14.09 12.45 14.10
C ASN A 308 13.68 11.10 14.68
N TYR A 309 14.56 10.10 14.72
CA TYR A 309 14.25 8.74 15.16
C TYR A 309 13.51 8.69 16.50
N ARG A 310 14.06 9.32 17.55
CA ARG A 310 13.45 9.35 18.89
C ARG A 310 12.06 9.97 18.91
N ARG A 311 11.79 10.93 18.04
CA ARG A 311 10.47 11.57 17.92
C ARG A 311 9.50 10.72 17.11
N ALA A 312 9.99 9.99 16.12
CA ALA A 312 9.19 9.11 15.27
C ALA A 312 8.76 7.82 15.97
N ILE A 313 9.59 7.28 16.88
CA ILE A 313 9.23 6.07 17.66
C ILE A 313 8.12 6.33 18.68
N ARG A 314 8.01 7.56 19.22
CA ARG A 314 7.03 7.92 20.27
C ARG A 314 7.01 6.97 21.48
N GLY A 315 8.18 6.46 21.89
CA GLY A 315 8.30 5.52 23.00
C GLY A 315 7.97 4.06 22.65
N ASN A 316 7.60 3.76 21.40
CA ASN A 316 7.51 2.38 20.92
C ASN A 316 8.90 1.74 20.78
N PRO A 317 8.99 0.40 20.86
CA PRO A 317 10.28 -0.31 20.91
C PRO A 317 11.10 -0.15 19.63
N ASN A 318 10.44 -0.02 18.48
CA ASN A 318 11.07 0.06 17.17
C ASN A 318 10.57 1.28 16.38
N TYR A 319 11.28 1.61 15.29
CA TYR A 319 10.87 2.67 14.36
C TYR A 319 9.45 2.46 13.84
N PHE A 320 9.13 1.25 13.40
CA PHE A 320 7.79 0.79 13.05
C PHE A 320 7.18 -0.03 14.20
N LEU A 321 5.86 -0.05 14.31
CA LEU A 321 5.12 -0.94 15.21
C LEU A 321 5.28 -2.40 14.77
N THR A 322 5.22 -2.63 13.45
CA THR A 322 5.34 -3.96 12.85
C THR A 322 6.72 -4.18 12.19
N TYR A 323 6.76 -4.77 11.00
CA TYR A 323 7.99 -5.05 10.29
C TYR A 323 8.46 -3.81 9.50
N GLY A 324 9.77 -3.75 9.22
CA GLY A 324 10.38 -2.66 8.43
C GLY A 324 11.09 -3.12 7.16
N ASN A 325 11.02 -4.41 6.84
CA ASN A 325 11.73 -5.01 5.71
C ASN A 325 10.94 -4.94 4.39
N GLY A 326 9.75 -4.34 4.33
CA GLY A 326 8.97 -4.29 3.09
C GLY A 326 8.46 -5.65 2.60
N LYS A 327 7.87 -5.67 1.41
CA LYS A 327 7.45 -6.89 0.69
C LYS A 327 8.19 -7.01 -0.63
N ALA A 328 8.22 -8.19 -1.22
CA ALA A 328 8.91 -8.41 -2.49
C ALA A 328 8.01 -9.08 -3.52
N ALA A 329 8.18 -8.67 -4.78
CA ALA A 329 7.71 -9.42 -5.94
C ALA A 329 8.86 -10.26 -6.50
N ALA A 330 8.58 -11.48 -6.95
CA ALA A 330 9.56 -12.33 -7.61
C ALA A 330 9.06 -12.79 -8.97
N ARG A 331 9.98 -12.95 -9.93
CA ARG A 331 9.66 -13.60 -11.21
C ARG A 331 9.36 -15.06 -10.99
N ILE A 332 8.33 -15.57 -11.65
CA ILE A 332 8.07 -17.00 -11.72
C ILE A 332 9.16 -17.66 -12.55
N GLN A 333 9.91 -18.55 -11.92
CA GLN A 333 11.01 -19.27 -12.55
C GLN A 333 11.24 -20.61 -11.85
N ASP A 334 12.08 -21.45 -12.43
CA ASP A 334 12.45 -22.72 -11.84
C ASP A 334 13.17 -22.52 -10.51
N HIS A 335 12.89 -23.43 -9.57
CA HIS A 335 13.49 -23.45 -8.24
C HIS A 335 13.19 -22.21 -7.36
N LEU A 336 12.28 -21.32 -7.78
CA LEU A 336 11.72 -20.27 -6.92
C LEU A 336 11.15 -20.90 -5.65
N ARG A 337 11.37 -20.22 -4.51
CA ARG A 337 10.88 -20.65 -3.21
C ARG A 337 10.50 -19.46 -2.34
N PRO A 338 9.63 -19.66 -1.33
CA PRO A 338 9.41 -18.64 -0.32
C PRO A 338 10.63 -18.51 0.61
N HIS A 339 10.77 -17.35 1.21
CA HIS A 339 11.76 -17.05 2.26
C HIS A 339 11.10 -16.25 3.38
N GLY A 340 10.00 -16.81 3.89
CA GLY A 340 9.06 -16.14 4.78
C GLY A 340 8.11 -15.22 4.03
N ALA A 341 7.08 -14.73 4.74
CA ALA A 341 5.99 -13.92 4.18
C ALA A 341 6.41 -12.60 3.48
N HIS A 342 7.67 -12.18 3.61
CA HIS A 342 8.14 -10.88 3.12
C HIS A 342 9.16 -10.97 1.97
N ARG A 343 9.68 -12.17 1.67
CA ARG A 343 10.78 -12.38 0.72
C ARG A 343 10.67 -13.70 -0.03
N TRP A 344 11.38 -13.76 -1.15
CA TRP A 344 11.54 -14.95 -1.97
C TRP A 344 13.01 -15.33 -2.06
N HIS A 345 13.29 -16.55 -2.49
CA HIS A 345 14.64 -17.01 -2.76
C HIS A 345 14.63 -18.04 -3.89
N ASN A 346 15.77 -18.60 -4.24
CA ASN A 346 15.88 -19.68 -5.21
C ASN A 346 16.79 -20.79 -4.67
N TYR A 347 16.47 -22.05 -4.94
CA TYR A 347 17.27 -23.18 -4.46
C TYR A 347 18.59 -23.38 -5.20
N MET A 348 18.70 -22.90 -6.44
CA MET A 348 19.84 -23.16 -7.33
C MET A 348 20.75 -21.95 -7.52
N LYS A 349 20.27 -20.74 -7.23
CA LYS A 349 21.06 -19.50 -7.37
C LYS A 349 20.71 -18.46 -6.31
N ALA A 350 21.63 -17.54 -6.05
CA ALA A 350 21.30 -16.32 -5.33
C ALA A 350 20.49 -15.39 -6.26
N PRO A 351 19.26 -14.97 -5.88
CA PRO A 351 18.45 -14.11 -6.73
C PRO A 351 19.06 -12.71 -6.85
N LYS A 352 19.02 -12.12 -8.05
CA LYS A 352 19.33 -10.70 -8.24
C LYS A 352 18.18 -9.85 -7.69
N GLU A 353 18.33 -9.41 -6.44
CA GLU A 353 17.38 -8.53 -5.75
C GLU A 353 17.70 -7.05 -6.03
N ILE A 354 16.68 -6.27 -6.37
CA ILE A 354 16.75 -4.80 -6.36
C ILE A 354 15.74 -4.23 -5.36
N LYS A 355 16.00 -3.03 -4.85
CA LYS A 355 15.07 -2.29 -4.00
C LYS A 355 14.58 -1.07 -4.76
N LEU A 356 13.29 -0.79 -4.72
CA LEU A 356 12.69 0.39 -5.35
C LEU A 356 12.90 1.60 -4.45
N ASP A 357 13.20 2.76 -5.03
CA ASP A 357 13.52 3.99 -4.27
C ASP A 357 12.28 4.84 -3.92
N GLU A 358 11.17 4.62 -4.62
CA GLU A 358 9.96 5.45 -4.52
C GLU A 358 8.71 4.63 -4.25
N ALA A 359 8.52 3.55 -5.03
CA ALA A 359 7.40 2.65 -4.87
C ALA A 359 7.50 1.85 -3.55
N ALA A 360 6.36 1.67 -2.90
CA ALA A 360 6.31 1.16 -1.53
C ALA A 360 5.13 0.21 -1.33
N VAL A 361 5.12 -0.52 -0.21
CA VAL A 361 3.90 -1.11 0.34
C VAL A 361 3.38 -0.22 1.46
N LEU A 362 2.12 0.17 1.40
CA LEU A 362 1.43 0.88 2.47
C LEU A 362 0.84 -0.17 3.42
N HIS A 363 1.36 -0.23 4.64
CA HIS A 363 0.89 -1.16 5.67
C HIS A 363 -0.08 -0.46 6.60
N TYR A 364 -1.36 -0.84 6.55
CA TYR A 364 -2.46 -0.31 7.36
C TYR A 364 -2.59 -1.04 8.71
N THR A 365 -1.46 -1.21 9.39
CA THR A 365 -1.38 -1.93 10.65
C THR A 365 -1.99 -1.14 11.82
N TYR A 366 -2.70 -1.86 12.70
CA TYR A 366 -3.33 -1.31 13.91
C TYR A 366 -4.16 -0.04 13.65
N THR A 367 -4.78 0.05 12.47
CA THR A 367 -5.53 1.24 12.08
C THR A 367 -6.86 1.35 12.80
N LYS A 368 -7.45 0.22 13.22
CA LYS A 368 -8.68 0.17 14.00
C LYS A 368 -8.38 -0.16 15.46
N PHE A 369 -9.17 0.39 16.37
CA PHE A 369 -9.09 -0.01 17.78
C PHE A 369 -9.38 -1.51 17.97
N SER A 370 -10.30 -2.06 17.18
CA SER A 370 -10.63 -3.50 17.13
C SER A 370 -9.49 -4.40 16.67
N ASP A 371 -8.40 -3.84 16.11
CA ASP A 371 -7.25 -4.65 15.70
C ASP A 371 -6.53 -5.27 16.91
N LEU A 372 -6.60 -4.61 18.08
CA LEU A 372 -6.04 -5.15 19.33
C LEU A 372 -6.77 -6.42 19.76
N THR A 373 -8.10 -6.40 19.79
CA THR A 373 -8.92 -7.55 20.19
C THR A 373 -8.93 -8.63 19.14
N SER A 374 -9.02 -8.29 17.84
CA SER A 374 -9.00 -9.29 16.78
C SER A 374 -7.71 -10.10 16.74
N ARG A 375 -6.55 -9.49 17.06
CA ARG A 375 -5.28 -10.20 17.16
C ARG A 375 -5.20 -11.09 18.40
N ARG A 376 -5.75 -10.63 19.53
CA ARG A 376 -5.89 -11.44 20.75
C ARG A 376 -6.71 -12.70 20.47
N ASP A 377 -7.88 -12.56 19.85
CA ASP A 377 -8.84 -13.65 19.69
C ASP A 377 -8.34 -14.77 18.76
N ARG A 378 -7.32 -14.47 17.95
CA ARG A 378 -6.64 -15.44 17.07
C ARG A 378 -5.53 -16.24 17.77
N CYS A 379 -5.24 -15.97 19.04
CA CYS A 379 -4.08 -16.51 19.73
C CYS A 379 -4.40 -17.02 21.14
N GLY A 380 -4.21 -18.33 21.37
CA GLY A 380 -4.42 -18.97 22.67
C GLY A 380 -3.26 -18.83 23.67
N CYS A 381 -2.44 -17.78 23.55
CA CYS A 381 -1.26 -17.60 24.39
C CYS A 381 -1.64 -17.05 25.78
N LYS A 382 -0.90 -17.43 26.82
CA LYS A 382 -1.07 -16.83 28.15
C LYS A 382 -0.54 -15.38 28.13
N PRO A 383 -1.27 -14.39 28.69
CA PRO A 383 -0.87 -12.98 28.64
C PRO A 383 0.19 -12.63 29.71
N THR A 384 1.26 -13.43 29.79
CA THR A 384 2.42 -13.18 30.67
C THR A 384 3.61 -12.73 29.82
N LYS A 385 4.54 -11.96 30.40
CA LYS A 385 5.71 -11.44 29.68
C LYS A 385 6.59 -12.54 29.10
N GLU A 386 6.61 -13.71 29.74
CA GLU A 386 7.40 -14.87 29.38
C GLU A 386 6.72 -15.68 28.27
N ASP A 387 5.42 -15.92 28.37
CA ASP A 387 4.71 -16.76 27.40
C ASP A 387 4.50 -16.05 26.07
N VAL A 388 4.20 -14.74 26.07
CA VAL A 388 4.02 -13.99 24.82
C VAL A 388 5.30 -13.93 23.97
N LYS A 389 6.49 -14.12 24.57
CA LYS A 389 7.75 -14.23 23.81
C LYS A 389 7.82 -15.48 22.94
N LYS A 390 7.09 -16.53 23.31
CA LYS A 390 6.97 -17.79 22.53
C LYS A 390 5.95 -17.68 21.40
N CYS A 391 5.04 -16.71 21.48
CA CYS A 391 3.91 -16.55 20.58
C CYS A 391 4.11 -15.41 19.56
N PHE A 392 4.85 -14.36 19.93
CA PHE A 392 5.00 -13.14 19.15
C PHE A 392 6.48 -12.77 18.94
N MET A 393 6.82 -12.48 17.68
CA MET A 393 8.16 -12.02 17.28
C MET A 393 8.45 -10.59 17.73
N LEU A 394 7.45 -9.70 17.63
CA LEU A 394 7.62 -8.26 17.85
C LEU A 394 7.22 -7.87 19.27
N GLU A 395 7.99 -6.97 19.87
CA GLU A 395 7.70 -6.47 21.21
C GLU A 395 6.39 -5.68 21.28
N PHE A 396 6.06 -4.93 20.21
CA PHE A 396 4.78 -4.23 20.13
C PHE A 396 3.60 -5.20 20.14
N ASP A 397 3.64 -6.27 19.34
CA ASP A 397 2.59 -7.29 19.30
C ASP A 397 2.38 -7.95 20.68
N ARG A 398 3.47 -8.18 21.43
CA ARG A 398 3.41 -8.70 22.80
C ARG A 398 2.66 -7.75 23.73
N ALA A 399 3.01 -6.46 23.69
CA ALA A 399 2.36 -5.44 24.50
C ALA A 399 0.88 -5.27 24.13
N ALA A 400 0.58 -5.24 22.82
CA ALA A 400 -0.78 -5.19 22.29
C ALA A 400 -1.62 -6.40 22.71
N PHE A 401 -1.04 -7.61 22.70
CA PHE A 401 -1.73 -8.81 23.17
C PHE A 401 -2.01 -8.77 24.67
N ILE A 402 -1.04 -8.37 25.49
CA ILE A 402 -1.22 -8.27 26.95
C ILE A 402 -2.31 -7.25 27.27
N ILE A 403 -2.23 -6.02 26.76
CA ILE A 403 -3.23 -4.99 27.07
C ILE A 403 -4.63 -5.42 26.65
N ALA A 404 -4.78 -6.05 25.47
CA ALA A 404 -6.06 -6.54 25.00
C ALA A 404 -6.62 -7.71 25.84
N SER A 405 -5.75 -8.44 26.55
CA SER A 405 -6.14 -9.62 27.33
C SER A 405 -6.40 -9.31 28.81
N THR A 406 -5.76 -8.28 29.37
CA THR A 406 -5.75 -8.06 30.82
C THR A 406 -6.40 -6.76 31.28
N ALA A 407 -6.56 -5.77 30.41
CA ALA A 407 -7.03 -4.44 30.78
C ALA A 407 -8.51 -4.22 30.47
N THR A 408 -9.11 -3.19 31.07
CA THR A 408 -10.46 -2.75 30.68
C THR A 408 -10.44 -2.09 29.30
N GLU A 409 -11.62 -1.91 28.70
CA GLU A 409 -11.73 -1.24 27.39
C GLU A 409 -11.19 0.20 27.43
N GLU A 410 -11.45 0.95 28.51
CA GLU A 410 -10.97 2.32 28.67
C GLU A 410 -9.45 2.38 28.86
N GLU A 411 -8.87 1.41 29.57
CA GLU A 411 -7.42 1.26 29.71
C GLU A 411 -6.77 0.91 28.38
N MET A 412 -7.35 -0.05 27.66
CA MET A 412 -6.92 -0.43 26.32
C MET A 412 -7.00 0.74 25.34
N LEU A 413 -8.07 1.54 25.39
CA LEU A 413 -8.24 2.72 24.54
C LEU A 413 -7.20 3.80 24.85
N ARG A 414 -6.93 4.05 26.14
CA ARG A 414 -5.86 4.98 26.54
C ARG A 414 -4.49 4.50 26.04
N TRP A 415 -4.22 3.21 26.16
CA TRP A 415 -2.99 2.60 25.63
C TRP A 415 -2.90 2.77 24.10
N TYR A 416 -3.97 2.46 23.38
CA TYR A 416 -4.03 2.60 21.92
C TYR A 416 -3.79 4.05 21.46
N ARG A 417 -4.45 5.03 22.10
CA ARG A 417 -4.23 6.46 21.85
C ARG A 417 -2.78 6.88 22.09
N HIS A 418 -2.15 6.36 23.13
CA HIS A 418 -0.77 6.69 23.47
C HIS A 418 0.23 6.14 22.45
N HIS A 419 0.08 4.87 22.08
CA HIS A 419 1.06 4.11 21.31
C HIS A 419 0.86 4.18 19.80
N VAL A 420 -0.39 4.27 19.32
CA VAL A 420 -0.75 4.16 17.91
C VAL A 420 -1.21 5.51 17.34
N VAL A 421 -2.12 6.19 18.02
CA VAL A 421 -2.79 7.38 17.47
C VAL A 421 -1.92 8.63 17.54
N TRP A 422 -1.72 9.31 16.41
CA TRP A 422 -0.87 10.49 16.25
C TRP A 422 -1.62 11.80 16.60
N THR A 423 -1.96 11.98 17.88
CA THR A 423 -2.75 13.12 18.37
C THR A 423 -2.00 14.46 18.41
N ASN A 424 -0.66 14.45 18.48
CA ASN A 424 0.15 15.67 18.55
C ASN A 424 0.36 16.33 17.18
N LYS A 425 -0.59 17.19 16.78
CA LYS A 425 -0.56 17.90 15.49
C LYS A 425 0.74 18.69 15.23
N ALA A 426 1.32 19.31 16.26
CA ALA A 426 2.55 20.09 16.10
C ALA A 426 3.76 19.19 15.77
N LEU A 427 3.84 18.02 16.42
CA LEU A 427 4.85 17.02 16.09
C LEU A 427 4.63 16.43 14.69
N ASN A 428 3.38 16.09 14.34
CA ASN A 428 3.04 15.55 13.03
C ASN A 428 3.49 16.51 11.91
N LEU A 429 3.14 17.80 12.04
CA LEU A 429 3.55 18.84 11.08
C LEU A 429 5.07 18.97 10.99
N LYS A 430 5.79 18.84 12.10
CA LYS A 430 7.25 18.86 12.10
C LYS A 430 7.85 17.68 11.35
N LEU A 431 7.32 16.47 11.56
CA LEU A 431 7.80 15.26 10.90
C LEU A 431 7.41 15.21 9.40
N LEU A 432 6.24 15.73 9.04
CA LEU A 432 5.82 15.97 7.64
C LEU A 432 6.80 16.90 6.93
N LYS A 433 7.12 18.06 7.53
CA LYS A 433 8.12 19.01 6.99
C LYS A 433 9.52 18.42 6.84
N ARG A 434 9.85 17.38 7.61
CA ARG A 434 11.13 16.66 7.55
C ARG A 434 11.09 15.44 6.62
N GLY A 435 9.95 15.16 5.99
CA GLY A 435 9.77 14.02 5.09
C GLY A 435 9.65 12.65 5.78
N ILE A 436 9.68 12.59 7.12
CA ILE A 436 9.54 11.34 7.88
C ILE A 436 8.12 10.78 7.75
N LEU A 437 7.14 11.69 7.88
CA LEU A 437 5.76 11.40 7.58
C LEU A 437 5.44 11.94 6.18
N THR A 438 4.52 11.29 5.49
CA THR A 438 3.98 11.72 4.20
C THR A 438 2.47 11.51 4.16
N ARG A 439 1.79 12.24 3.28
CA ARG A 439 0.36 12.02 3.01
C ARG A 439 0.18 11.41 1.62
N ILE A 440 -0.53 10.29 1.56
CA ILE A 440 -0.81 9.54 0.34
C ILE A 440 -2.32 9.36 0.25
N TYR A 441 -2.93 9.96 -0.77
CA TYR A 441 -4.37 9.98 -0.98
C TYR A 441 -4.84 9.11 -2.15
N THR A 442 -3.91 8.64 -2.99
CA THR A 442 -4.25 7.91 -4.22
C THR A 442 -5.07 6.66 -3.97
N PRO A 443 -4.75 5.78 -2.98
CA PRO A 443 -5.60 4.64 -2.66
C PRO A 443 -7.02 5.04 -2.25
N MET A 444 -7.16 6.09 -1.44
CA MET A 444 -8.46 6.60 -1.02
C MET A 444 -9.30 7.03 -2.23
N ALA A 445 -8.69 7.79 -3.16
CA ALA A 445 -9.38 8.26 -4.36
C ALA A 445 -9.82 7.11 -5.27
N ILE A 446 -8.95 6.10 -5.47
CA ILE A 446 -9.27 4.91 -6.27
C ILE A 446 -10.42 4.13 -5.64
N ILE A 447 -10.33 3.82 -4.34
CA ILE A 447 -11.32 3.00 -3.65
C ILE A 447 -12.67 3.73 -3.53
N GLN A 448 -12.65 5.05 -3.29
CA GLN A 448 -13.86 5.86 -3.30
C GLN A 448 -14.48 5.88 -4.70
N GLY A 449 -13.69 6.04 -5.76
CA GLY A 449 -14.17 5.97 -7.14
C GLY A 449 -14.82 4.62 -7.49
N LEU A 450 -14.20 3.50 -7.07
CA LEU A 450 -14.76 2.15 -7.24
C LEU A 450 -16.07 1.95 -6.47
N ARG A 451 -16.19 2.56 -5.29
CA ARG A 451 -17.42 2.53 -4.49
C ARG A 451 -18.53 3.32 -5.17
N GLU A 452 -18.23 4.53 -5.63
CA GLU A 452 -19.19 5.44 -6.26
C GLU A 452 -19.66 4.96 -7.64
N SER A 453 -18.81 4.24 -8.38
CA SER A 453 -19.19 3.59 -9.64
C SER A 453 -20.01 2.31 -9.44
N GLY A 454 -20.22 1.87 -8.20
CA GLY A 454 -21.06 0.72 -7.87
C GLY A 454 -20.39 -0.64 -8.06
N VAL A 455 -19.07 -0.70 -8.30
CA VAL A 455 -18.33 -1.96 -8.55
C VAL A 455 -18.50 -2.96 -7.41
N PHE A 456 -18.43 -2.50 -6.15
CA PHE A 456 -18.64 -3.38 -5.00
C PHE A 456 -20.08 -3.90 -4.93
N GLY A 457 -21.06 -3.04 -5.21
CA GLY A 457 -22.47 -3.41 -5.23
C GLY A 457 -22.81 -4.41 -6.34
N SER A 458 -22.27 -4.22 -7.54
CA SER A 458 -22.50 -5.11 -8.68
C SER A 458 -21.96 -6.51 -8.42
N VAL A 459 -20.77 -6.63 -7.82
CA VAL A 459 -20.16 -7.92 -7.47
C VAL A 459 -21.00 -8.67 -6.43
N LEU A 460 -21.46 -7.96 -5.39
CA LEU A 460 -22.36 -8.53 -4.38
C LEU A 460 -23.66 -9.03 -5.00
N GLN A 461 -24.23 -8.27 -5.95
CA GLN A 461 -25.45 -8.65 -6.65
C GLN A 461 -25.23 -9.85 -7.59
N SER A 462 -24.14 -9.88 -8.35
CA SER A 462 -23.80 -10.98 -9.25
C SER A 462 -23.57 -12.30 -8.50
N ALA A 463 -22.96 -12.25 -7.31
CA ALA A 463 -22.81 -13.43 -6.46
C ALA A 463 -24.17 -13.98 -5.96
N GLN A 464 -25.15 -13.10 -5.72
CA GLN A 464 -26.51 -13.49 -5.35
C GLN A 464 -27.30 -14.08 -6.52
N THR A 465 -27.13 -13.58 -7.76
CA THR A 465 -27.79 -14.15 -8.94
C THR A 465 -27.22 -15.51 -9.31
N LEU A 466 -25.89 -15.69 -9.25
CA LEU A 466 -25.24 -17.00 -9.40
C LEU A 466 -25.75 -18.02 -8.36
N SER A 467 -26.17 -17.55 -7.17
CA SER A 467 -26.85 -18.39 -6.18
C SER A 467 -28.19 -18.90 -6.64
N LYS A 468 -28.99 -18.02 -7.26
CA LYS A 468 -30.32 -18.37 -7.75
C LYS A 468 -30.21 -19.27 -8.96
N ASP A 469 -29.27 -19.02 -9.87
CA ASP A 469 -29.10 -19.83 -11.08
C ASP A 469 -28.54 -21.22 -10.75
N LYS A 470 -27.59 -21.33 -9.80
CA LYS A 470 -27.12 -22.64 -9.31
C LYS A 470 -28.24 -23.39 -8.56
N PHE A 471 -29.06 -22.68 -7.79
CA PHE A 471 -30.25 -23.27 -7.16
C PHE A 471 -31.31 -23.71 -8.19
N LEU A 472 -31.60 -22.90 -9.20
CA LEU A 472 -32.53 -23.21 -10.29
C LEU A 472 -32.02 -24.39 -11.13
N SER A 473 -30.72 -24.46 -11.42
CA SER A 473 -30.11 -25.63 -12.08
C SER A 473 -30.17 -26.90 -11.24
N SER A 474 -30.16 -26.78 -9.91
CA SER A 474 -30.37 -27.92 -9.01
C SER A 474 -31.85 -28.31 -8.89
N VAL A 475 -32.77 -27.36 -9.07
CA VAL A 475 -34.22 -27.57 -9.06
C VAL A 475 -34.74 -28.10 -10.40
N GLU A 476 -34.12 -27.76 -11.53
CA GLU A 476 -34.43 -28.35 -12.85
C GLU A 476 -34.12 -29.85 -12.93
N SER A 477 -33.36 -30.41 -11.98
CA SER A 477 -33.18 -31.86 -11.81
C SER A 477 -34.33 -32.56 -11.07
N SER A 478 -35.37 -31.81 -10.66
CA SER A 478 -36.56 -32.33 -10.00
C SER A 478 -37.82 -31.65 -10.55
N ASN A 479 -38.53 -32.37 -11.42
CA ASN A 479 -39.88 -32.00 -11.88
C ASN A 479 -40.77 -31.65 -10.70
N PHE A 480 -41.30 -30.42 -10.62
CA PHE A 480 -42.69 -30.14 -10.21
C PHE A 480 -43.10 -28.69 -10.57
N SER A 481 -44.40 -28.56 -10.78
CA SER A 481 -45.16 -27.50 -11.44
C SER A 481 -45.26 -26.14 -10.72
N SER A 482 -45.24 -25.09 -11.55
CA SER A 482 -45.80 -23.73 -11.46
C SER A 482 -46.55 -23.28 -10.19
N VAL A 483 -46.18 -22.12 -9.63
CA VAL A 483 -47.11 -21.00 -9.30
C VAL A 483 -46.33 -19.67 -9.26
N ASP A 484 -46.83 -18.69 -10.01
CA ASP A 484 -46.38 -17.31 -10.16
C ASP A 484 -46.76 -16.42 -8.94
N LYS A 485 -45.91 -15.47 -8.56
CA LYS A 485 -46.33 -14.28 -7.77
C LYS A 485 -45.30 -13.13 -7.84
N GLN A 486 -45.65 -12.11 -8.62
CA GLN A 486 -45.02 -10.78 -8.65
C GLN A 486 -45.23 -10.02 -7.33
N ILE A 487 -44.16 -9.48 -6.75
CA ILE A 487 -44.22 -8.34 -5.82
C ILE A 487 -43.07 -7.38 -6.16
N GLY A 488 -43.42 -6.21 -6.70
CA GLY A 488 -42.49 -5.12 -6.95
C GLY A 488 -42.19 -4.33 -5.69
N VAL A 489 -40.94 -3.89 -5.52
CA VAL A 489 -40.53 -2.98 -4.45
C VAL A 489 -39.71 -1.85 -5.06
N LYS A 490 -40.22 -0.62 -4.89
CA LYS A 490 -39.58 0.65 -5.27
C LYS A 490 -38.36 0.91 -4.39
N GLU A 491 -37.22 1.20 -5.01
CA GLU A 491 -36.00 1.65 -4.34
C GLU A 491 -36.10 3.12 -3.89
N SER A 492 -35.75 3.38 -2.62
CA SER A 492 -35.54 4.72 -2.07
C SER A 492 -34.10 4.88 -1.60
N GLN A 493 -33.49 6.04 -1.89
CA GLN A 493 -32.07 6.42 -1.84
C GLN A 493 -31.33 6.33 -0.47
N ALA A 494 -31.83 5.58 0.51
CA ALA A 494 -31.20 5.46 1.84
C ALA A 494 -30.34 4.19 2.03
N THR A 495 -30.33 3.26 1.06
CA THR A 495 -29.73 1.93 1.22
C THR A 495 -28.22 1.89 0.97
N ALA A 496 -27.62 2.90 0.33
CA ALA A 496 -26.20 2.87 -0.08
C ALA A 496 -25.18 2.86 1.07
N ARG A 497 -25.58 3.18 2.32
CA ARG A 497 -24.71 3.10 3.51
C ARG A 497 -24.79 1.78 4.28
N ARG A 498 -25.75 0.90 3.96
CA ARG A 498 -25.99 -0.38 4.67
C ARG A 498 -25.58 -1.64 3.91
N ILE A 499 -25.08 -1.51 2.67
CA ILE A 499 -24.82 -2.68 1.80
C ILE A 499 -23.66 -3.57 2.30
N LEU A 500 -22.86 -3.11 3.28
CA LEU A 500 -21.76 -3.89 3.86
C LEU A 500 -22.06 -4.51 5.24
N ASP A 501 -23.19 -4.16 5.88
CA ASP A 501 -23.60 -4.77 7.17
C ASP A 501 -24.64 -5.86 6.93
N ILE A 502 -24.17 -7.07 6.65
CA ILE A 502 -25.03 -8.26 6.72
C ILE A 502 -25.17 -8.61 8.21
N ASN A 503 -26.36 -8.41 8.78
CA ASN A 503 -26.69 -8.73 10.17
C ASN A 503 -26.37 -10.21 10.50
N ASP A 504 -25.47 -10.43 11.47
CA ASP A 504 -25.10 -11.70 12.10
C ASP A 504 -26.23 -12.29 12.99
N ASN A 505 -27.44 -12.47 12.43
CA ASN A 505 -28.53 -13.17 13.12
C ASN A 505 -28.82 -14.52 12.47
N PHE A 506 -27.83 -15.41 12.47
CA PHE A 506 -28.04 -16.85 12.35
C PHE A 506 -27.14 -17.60 13.32
N SER A 507 -27.69 -17.88 14.49
CA SER A 507 -27.15 -18.85 15.44
C SER A 507 -27.16 -20.25 14.83
N GLY A 508 -25.98 -20.84 14.59
CA GLY A 508 -25.88 -22.25 14.22
C GLY A 508 -24.46 -22.71 13.87
N GLY A 509 -23.86 -23.50 14.76
CA GLY A 509 -22.67 -24.33 14.50
C GLY A 509 -21.41 -23.86 15.21
N SER A 510 -21.13 -24.43 16.40
CA SER A 510 -19.89 -24.22 17.15
C SER A 510 -18.68 -24.49 16.24
N ALA A 511 -17.87 -23.46 15.97
CA ALA A 511 -16.56 -23.63 15.36
C ALA A 511 -15.72 -24.56 16.23
N ILE A 512 -15.12 -25.58 15.62
CA ILE A 512 -14.17 -26.47 16.30
C ILE A 512 -12.91 -25.63 16.55
N PRO A 513 -12.44 -25.51 17.80
CA PRO A 513 -11.20 -24.79 18.10
C PRO A 513 -10.00 -25.50 17.46
N PRO A 514 -8.91 -24.78 17.15
CA PRO A 514 -7.74 -25.34 16.46
C PRO A 514 -7.16 -26.52 17.25
N LEU A 515 -6.86 -27.60 16.54
CA LEU A 515 -6.09 -28.72 17.07
C LEU A 515 -4.60 -28.44 16.94
N SER A 516 -3.83 -28.87 17.94
CA SER A 516 -2.38 -28.80 17.93
C SER A 516 -1.80 -29.58 16.73
N PRO A 517 -0.66 -29.14 16.16
CA PRO A 517 0.01 -29.85 15.08
C PRO A 517 0.39 -31.29 15.51
N PRO A 518 0.49 -32.24 14.55
CA PRO A 518 0.89 -33.60 14.84
C PRO A 518 2.28 -33.62 15.50
N VAL A 519 2.35 -34.28 16.66
CA VAL A 519 3.61 -34.54 17.37
C VAL A 519 4.32 -35.68 16.61
N PRO A 520 5.63 -35.58 16.36
CA PRO A 520 6.40 -36.72 15.87
C PRO A 520 6.35 -37.85 16.91
N ASP A 521 5.94 -39.05 16.48
CA ASP A 521 6.11 -40.27 17.26
C ASP A 521 7.61 -40.54 17.43
N ASP A 522 8.18 -40.08 18.53
CA ASP A 522 9.23 -40.77 19.32
C ASP A 522 9.76 -39.85 20.40
N PHE A 523 9.48 -40.19 21.67
CA PHE A 523 10.38 -40.20 22.83
C PHE A 523 9.54 -40.50 24.10
N HIS A 524 8.92 -41.69 24.13
CA HIS A 524 8.64 -42.35 25.41
C HIS A 524 9.96 -42.88 25.97
N ILE A 525 10.73 -42.02 26.64
CA ILE A 525 11.71 -42.48 27.63
C ILE A 525 11.00 -42.35 28.97
N GLY A 526 10.50 -43.49 29.45
CA GLY A 526 10.06 -43.62 30.83
C GLY A 526 11.25 -43.37 31.75
N ILE A 527 11.03 -42.58 32.79
CA ILE A 527 11.83 -42.63 34.01
C ILE A 527 10.83 -42.67 35.16
N SER A 528 10.92 -43.79 35.86
CA SER A 528 10.40 -44.14 37.18
C SER A 528 10.46 -43.02 38.22
#